data_AF-R0BMU6-F1
#
_entry.id   AF-R0BMU6-F1
#
_cell.length_a   1.000
_cell.length_b   1.000
_cell.length_c   1.000
_cell.angle_alpha   90.00
_cell.angle_beta   90.00
_cell.angle_gamma   90.00
#
_symmetry.space_group_name_H-M   'P 1'
#
loop_
_entity.id
_entity.type
_entity.pdbx_description
1 polymer ?
#
loop_
_entity_poly.entity_id
_entity_poly.type
_entity_poly.pdbx_seq_one_letter_code
_entity_poly.pdbx_strand_id
1 'polypeptide(L)'
;MKGYQLKITIKGSKPPIWRRVVVPEQFTFCQLHQAIQGAFGWCDYHLHKFEFKKPGLLIRETWEEDDLAESCGCDVLEEGTQIGTLITENPRFIYTYDFGDTWEHQILMEKEVEYEYSYPQVLKYKGDNIPEDCGGIGGYYDLLDKLDDPEAEDHDLMEEWACQQGMGEYDLDEVNANLKAHPAFGQGRAENGQEDAVREPAVQEHAAGKQKTGIQDAEKPETQKPDPRVIHTLEELFSRFDKTELLRIAKVHHIGGCDELGKNKLAPALAAALLDSQRMGRFFGTLSDETTAEFEKAAAAGGIEYQGDLEALSFLHYGGYCGFTSLGTAVVPADVAKAYDEMNTEKFQSDRHYRSQVWACCKAAVYLYGAADAGQVETICRAVGCEADAGEITRLCREMKGVWTDFAYWDGRFIDWDLIQADAYKDVLNYQKGKEFYIPSAPQVKEIARTGAVELKKHIRPLKAFFLAMVGCDEETAREAASSIHHHVRLGTTPKAVEDIMEHFGLNLDSQEKMNGFDEIMEQVWKETRTVGNCGYNRVELDAKTARIDPDAPCPCGSGKRYRQCCGRK
;
A
#
# COMPACT_ATOMS: atom_id res chain seq x y z
N MET A 1 -6.51 40.29 5.34
CA MET A 1 -5.88 39.66 4.16
C MET A 1 -6.98 39.07 3.29
N LYS A 2 -6.69 38.68 2.05
CA LYS A 2 -7.69 38.04 1.20
C LYS A 2 -7.66 36.52 1.41
N GLY A 3 -8.81 35.89 1.30
CA GLY A 3 -8.98 34.45 1.45
C GLY A 3 -9.92 33.88 0.40
N TYR A 4 -9.84 32.57 0.20
CA TYR A 4 -10.69 31.83 -0.72
C TYR A 4 -11.69 30.98 0.06
N GLN A 5 -12.98 31.18 -0.21
CA GLN A 5 -14.03 30.31 0.30
C GLN A 5 -14.20 29.12 -0.65
N LEU A 6 -13.84 27.94 -0.18
CA LEU A 6 -13.88 26.68 -0.89
C LEU A 6 -15.05 25.85 -0.41
N LYS A 7 -15.75 25.20 -1.34
CA LYS A 7 -16.64 24.07 -1.03
C LYS A 7 -15.96 22.80 -1.49
N ILE A 8 -15.66 21.93 -0.54
CA ILE A 8 -14.98 20.64 -0.74
C ILE A 8 -16.05 19.56 -0.54
N THR A 9 -16.34 18.78 -1.58
CA THR A 9 -17.41 17.76 -1.57
C THR A 9 -16.84 16.41 -1.92
N ILE A 10 -17.14 15.37 -1.13
CA ILE A 10 -16.73 14.01 -1.46
C ILE A 10 -17.58 13.51 -2.63
N LYS A 11 -16.90 13.14 -3.72
CA LYS A 11 -17.54 12.64 -4.94
C LYS A 11 -18.18 11.29 -4.64
N GLY A 12 -19.37 11.05 -5.19
CA GLY A 12 -20.13 9.82 -4.97
C GLY A 12 -20.99 9.80 -3.70
N SER A 13 -20.78 10.71 -2.74
CA SER A 13 -21.52 10.72 -1.47
C SER A 13 -23.03 11.05 -1.62
N LYS A 14 -23.87 10.20 -1.05
CA LYS A 14 -25.33 10.31 -0.90
C LYS A 14 -25.77 9.84 0.51
N PRO A 15 -26.25 10.74 1.39
CA PRO A 15 -26.39 12.18 1.19
C PRO A 15 -25.03 12.87 1.00
N PRO A 16 -24.99 14.04 0.34
CA PRO A 16 -23.72 14.70 0.02
C PRO A 16 -22.98 15.12 1.29
N ILE A 17 -21.73 14.69 1.39
CA ILE A 17 -20.78 15.04 2.46
C ILE A 17 -19.87 16.15 1.94
N TRP A 18 -19.86 17.29 2.64
CA TRP A 18 -19.06 18.45 2.23
C TRP A 18 -18.65 19.33 3.40
N ARG A 19 -17.57 20.08 3.18
CA ARG A 19 -17.06 21.14 4.06
C ARG A 19 -16.96 22.43 3.26
N ARG A 20 -17.36 23.55 3.86
CA ARG A 20 -17.11 24.89 3.33
C ARG A 20 -16.02 25.50 4.16
N VAL A 21 -14.85 25.68 3.57
CA VAL A 21 -13.62 26.09 4.25
C VAL A 21 -13.16 27.42 3.69
N VAL A 22 -12.71 28.34 4.54
CA VAL A 22 -11.98 29.52 4.10
C VAL A 22 -10.51 29.30 4.37
N VAL A 23 -9.68 29.54 3.34
CA VAL A 23 -8.22 29.45 3.43
C VAL A 23 -7.60 30.80 3.05
N PRO A 24 -6.46 31.18 3.64
CA PRO A 24 -5.63 32.29 3.17
C PRO A 24 -5.25 32.18 1.68
N GLU A 25 -5.22 33.30 0.94
CA GLU A 25 -4.86 33.27 -0.49
C GLU A 25 -3.41 32.82 -0.74
N GLN A 26 -2.53 33.06 0.23
CA GLN A 26 -1.11 32.73 0.15
C GLN A 26 -0.79 31.27 0.48
N PHE A 27 -1.80 30.44 0.77
CA PHE A 27 -1.59 29.02 1.04
C PHE A 27 -0.94 28.33 -0.15
N THR A 28 -0.08 27.36 0.14
CA THR A 28 0.39 26.40 -0.86
C THR A 28 -0.60 25.26 -1.04
N PHE A 29 -0.46 24.44 -2.08
CA PHE A 29 -1.26 23.23 -2.22
C PHE A 29 -0.97 22.21 -1.11
N CYS A 30 0.25 22.15 -0.60
CA CYS A 30 0.60 21.40 0.61
C CYS A 30 -0.21 21.88 1.83
N GLN A 31 -0.34 23.20 2.05
CA GLN A 31 -1.17 23.75 3.13
C GLN A 31 -2.67 23.53 2.89
N LEU A 32 -3.12 23.56 1.63
CA LEU A 32 -4.50 23.22 1.29
C LEU A 32 -4.80 21.74 1.58
N HIS A 33 -3.87 20.84 1.28
CA HIS A 33 -3.96 19.41 1.64
C HIS A 33 -4.16 19.24 3.15
N GLN A 34 -3.30 19.85 3.97
CA GLN A 34 -3.44 19.82 5.44
C GLN A 34 -4.78 20.41 5.91
N ALA A 35 -5.29 21.43 5.22
CA ALA A 35 -6.60 22.01 5.54
C ALA A 35 -7.76 21.06 5.22
N ILE A 36 -7.64 20.27 4.14
CA ILE A 36 -8.63 19.25 3.77
C ILE A 36 -8.59 18.10 4.78
N GLN A 37 -7.40 17.57 5.10
CA GLN A 37 -7.20 16.51 6.09
C GLN A 37 -7.86 16.87 7.42
N GLY A 38 -7.52 18.04 7.97
CA GLY A 38 -8.13 18.51 9.22
C GLY A 38 -9.64 18.79 9.12
N ALA A 39 -10.14 19.21 7.95
CA ALA A 39 -11.57 19.46 7.76
C ALA A 39 -12.41 18.16 7.68
N PHE A 40 -11.81 17.04 7.29
CA PHE A 40 -12.48 15.74 7.20
C PHE A 40 -12.11 14.76 8.33
N GLY A 41 -11.15 15.12 9.18
CA GLY A 41 -10.75 14.33 10.34
C GLY A 41 -9.77 13.20 10.01
N TRP A 42 -9.03 13.32 8.90
CA TRP A 42 -8.06 12.32 8.45
C TRP A 42 -6.63 12.62 8.91
N CYS A 43 -5.79 11.59 8.89
CA CYS A 43 -4.48 11.59 9.54
C CYS A 43 -3.29 11.72 8.58
N ASP A 44 -3.54 11.94 7.29
CA ASP A 44 -2.49 12.14 6.28
C ASP A 44 -1.50 10.95 6.16
N TYR A 45 -2.04 9.73 6.09
CA TYR A 45 -1.30 8.48 5.94
C TYR A 45 -0.90 8.17 4.50
N HIS A 46 -1.60 8.74 3.53
CA HIS A 46 -1.51 8.29 2.15
C HIS A 46 -1.12 9.40 1.17
N LEU A 47 -0.66 8.99 0.00
CA LEU A 47 -0.34 9.90 -1.09
C LEU A 47 -1.58 10.69 -1.54
N HIS A 48 -1.34 11.89 -2.04
CA HIS A 48 -2.39 12.77 -2.54
C HIS A 48 -1.97 13.51 -3.81
N LYS A 49 -2.96 14.04 -4.54
CA LYS A 49 -2.74 14.92 -5.69
C LYS A 49 -3.90 15.89 -5.89
N PHE A 50 -3.61 17.03 -6.50
CA PHE A 50 -4.63 17.92 -7.06
C PHE A 50 -4.61 17.86 -8.59
N GLU A 51 -5.79 17.86 -9.20
CA GLU A 51 -5.95 17.79 -10.65
C GLU A 51 -6.84 18.93 -11.15
N PHE A 52 -6.27 19.75 -12.03
CA PHE A 52 -6.97 20.78 -12.78
C PHE A 52 -7.17 20.29 -14.23
N LYS A 53 -8.30 19.60 -14.45
CA LYS A 53 -8.60 18.94 -15.73
C LYS A 53 -8.62 19.87 -16.94
N LYS A 54 -9.07 21.11 -16.77
CA LYS A 54 -9.20 22.08 -17.87
C LYS A 54 -7.85 22.55 -18.42
N PRO A 55 -6.90 22.99 -17.59
CA PRO A 55 -5.54 23.28 -18.05
C PRO A 55 -4.68 22.03 -18.26
N GLY A 56 -5.13 20.85 -17.82
CA GLY A 56 -4.34 19.62 -17.89
C GLY A 56 -3.13 19.72 -16.97
N LEU A 57 -3.37 20.00 -15.69
CA LEU A 57 -2.32 20.28 -14.71
C LEU A 57 -2.50 19.40 -13.48
N LEU A 58 -1.41 18.80 -13.02
CA LEU A 58 -1.32 18.02 -11.80
C LEU A 58 -0.44 18.73 -10.78
N ILE A 59 -0.84 18.67 -9.51
CA ILE A 59 -0.05 19.18 -8.40
C ILE A 59 0.10 18.07 -7.38
N ARG A 60 1.35 17.77 -7.04
CA ARG A 60 1.72 16.71 -6.09
C ARG A 60 3.10 16.98 -5.55
N GLU A 61 3.52 16.19 -4.58
CA GLU A 61 4.93 16.11 -4.20
C GLU A 61 5.75 15.56 -5.37
N THR A 62 6.79 16.28 -5.76
CA THR A 62 7.70 15.94 -6.86
C THR A 62 9.07 15.58 -6.29
N TRP A 63 9.59 14.43 -6.67
CA TRP A 63 10.92 13.96 -6.26
C TRP A 63 11.97 14.36 -7.31
N GLU A 64 13.26 14.47 -6.96
CA GLU A 64 14.30 14.95 -7.89
C GLU A 64 14.50 14.06 -9.14
N GLU A 65 13.90 12.86 -9.19
CA GLU A 65 13.92 11.92 -10.33
C GLU A 65 12.50 11.64 -10.88
N ASP A 66 11.63 12.64 -10.88
CA ASP A 66 10.22 12.48 -11.27
C ASP A 66 9.98 12.79 -12.77
N ASP A 67 10.33 11.81 -13.64
CA ASP A 67 10.12 11.86 -15.10
C ASP A 67 8.62 11.80 -15.53
N LEU A 68 7.68 11.74 -14.57
CA LEU A 68 6.23 11.59 -14.81
C LEU A 68 5.61 12.74 -15.60
N ALA A 69 6.24 13.92 -15.61
CA ALA A 69 5.73 15.10 -16.31
C ALA A 69 5.71 14.93 -17.84
N GLU A 70 6.53 14.03 -18.40
CA GLU A 70 6.62 13.82 -19.85
C GLU A 70 5.60 12.77 -20.37
N SER A 71 5.00 11.95 -19.49
CA SER A 71 4.17 10.79 -19.86
C SER A 71 2.67 11.08 -19.94
N CYS A 72 2.13 11.98 -19.11
CA CYS A 72 0.67 12.17 -18.99
C CYS A 72 0.09 13.30 -19.86
N GLY A 73 0.93 14.04 -20.60
CA GLY A 73 0.51 15.22 -21.37
C GLY A 73 -0.06 16.35 -20.52
N CYS A 74 0.15 16.29 -19.21
CA CYS A 74 -0.25 17.28 -18.23
C CYS A 74 0.97 17.89 -17.55
N ASP A 75 0.96 19.21 -17.42
CA ASP A 75 2.02 19.91 -16.71
C ASP A 75 1.97 19.52 -15.23
N VAL A 76 3.13 19.30 -14.60
CA VAL A 76 3.23 18.96 -13.17
C VAL A 76 3.84 20.14 -12.43
N LEU A 77 3.20 20.56 -11.34
CA LEU A 77 3.73 21.54 -10.41
C LEU A 77 3.90 20.93 -9.02
N GLU A 78 4.88 21.44 -8.29
CA GLU A 78 5.14 21.03 -6.91
C GLU A 78 4.03 21.54 -5.97
N GLU A 79 3.72 20.78 -4.93
CA GLU A 79 2.74 21.17 -3.91
C GLU A 79 3.10 22.44 -3.12
N GLY A 80 4.35 22.88 -3.17
CA GLY A 80 4.80 24.18 -2.67
C GLY A 80 4.23 25.38 -3.44
N THR A 81 3.59 25.15 -4.58
CA THR A 81 2.94 26.20 -5.38
C THR A 81 1.81 26.88 -4.61
N GLN A 82 1.74 28.21 -4.64
CA GLN A 82 0.64 28.95 -4.02
C GLN A 82 -0.68 28.70 -4.74
N ILE A 83 -1.77 28.46 -4.01
CA ILE A 83 -3.09 28.16 -4.59
C ILE A 83 -3.64 29.33 -5.42
N GLY A 84 -3.28 30.57 -5.07
CA GLY A 84 -3.71 31.77 -5.77
C GLY A 84 -3.27 31.83 -7.24
N THR A 85 -2.23 31.08 -7.63
CA THR A 85 -1.73 31.04 -9.02
C THR A 85 -2.71 30.37 -9.98
N LEU A 86 -3.57 29.48 -9.48
CA LEU A 86 -4.44 28.64 -10.32
C LEU A 86 -5.92 28.79 -10.00
N ILE A 87 -6.27 28.96 -8.72
CA ILE A 87 -7.64 28.77 -8.24
C ILE A 87 -8.63 29.82 -8.75
N THR A 88 -8.15 31.04 -9.05
CA THR A 88 -8.98 32.15 -9.52
C THR A 88 -9.45 31.92 -10.97
N GLU A 89 -8.58 31.42 -11.84
CA GLU A 89 -8.89 31.13 -13.24
C GLU A 89 -9.51 29.73 -13.42
N ASN A 90 -9.22 28.83 -12.48
CA ASN A 90 -9.68 27.45 -12.47
C ASN A 90 -10.40 27.14 -11.14
N PRO A 91 -11.61 27.67 -10.93
CA PRO A 91 -12.30 27.57 -9.65
C PRO A 91 -12.80 26.16 -9.32
N ARG A 92 -12.67 25.19 -10.24
CA ARG A 92 -13.06 23.79 -10.03
C ARG A 92 -11.89 22.87 -10.30
N PHE A 93 -11.55 22.03 -9.33
CA PHE A 93 -10.47 21.05 -9.40
C PHE A 93 -10.77 19.88 -8.48
N ILE A 94 -10.04 18.78 -8.68
CA ILE A 94 -10.17 17.56 -7.88
C ILE A 94 -8.98 17.45 -6.95
N TYR A 95 -9.23 16.99 -5.74
CA TYR A 95 -8.21 16.53 -4.80
C TYR A 95 -8.45 15.03 -4.56
N THR A 96 -7.45 14.20 -4.81
CA THR A 96 -7.50 12.77 -4.54
C THR A 96 -6.56 12.46 -3.40
N TYR A 97 -7.07 11.78 -2.38
CA TYR A 97 -6.32 11.31 -1.22
C TYR A 97 -6.47 9.79 -1.14
N ASP A 98 -5.38 9.11 -0.76
CA ASP A 98 -5.29 7.65 -0.74
C ASP A 98 -5.49 7.04 -2.13
N PHE A 99 -4.41 6.59 -2.76
CA PHE A 99 -4.48 5.99 -4.10
C PHE A 99 -4.98 4.54 -4.08
N GLY A 100 -5.08 3.92 -2.90
CA GLY A 100 -5.79 2.66 -2.71
C GLY A 100 -7.31 2.90 -2.66
N ASP A 101 -7.78 3.62 -1.64
CA ASP A 101 -9.21 3.88 -1.43
C ASP A 101 -9.81 4.88 -2.43
N THR A 102 -8.96 5.69 -3.06
CA THR A 102 -9.30 6.69 -4.09
C THR A 102 -10.36 7.69 -3.60
N TRP A 103 -10.08 8.41 -2.51
CA TRP A 103 -10.97 9.45 -1.99
C TRP A 103 -10.93 10.72 -2.86
N GLU A 104 -11.87 10.82 -3.80
CA GLU A 104 -12.01 11.99 -4.68
C GLU A 104 -12.86 13.11 -4.04
N HIS A 105 -12.27 14.30 -3.93
CA HIS A 105 -12.92 15.52 -3.48
C HIS A 105 -13.07 16.49 -4.64
N GLN A 106 -14.30 16.87 -4.92
CA GLN A 106 -14.58 17.98 -5.81
C GLN A 106 -14.47 19.30 -5.05
N ILE A 107 -13.51 20.13 -5.43
CA ILE A 107 -13.30 21.45 -4.83
C ILE A 107 -13.84 22.53 -5.76
N LEU A 108 -14.62 23.45 -5.19
CA LEU A 108 -15.14 24.64 -5.85
C LEU A 108 -14.74 25.89 -5.06
N MET A 109 -13.95 26.78 -5.65
CA MET A 109 -13.78 28.15 -5.16
C MET A 109 -15.06 28.93 -5.45
N GLU A 110 -15.82 29.24 -4.39
CA GLU A 110 -17.12 29.91 -4.49
C GLU A 110 -16.95 31.43 -4.62
N LYS A 111 -16.01 32.02 -3.88
CA LYS A 111 -15.73 33.45 -3.89
C LYS A 111 -14.44 33.80 -3.13
N GLU A 112 -13.95 34.99 -3.42
CA GLU A 112 -12.94 35.69 -2.62
C GLU A 112 -13.61 36.41 -1.44
N VAL A 113 -12.94 36.45 -0.29
CA VAL A 113 -13.43 37.09 0.93
C VAL A 113 -12.30 37.87 1.61
N GLU A 114 -12.68 38.88 2.40
CA GLU A 114 -11.77 39.42 3.41
C GLU A 114 -11.66 38.40 4.55
N TYR A 115 -10.43 38.08 4.94
CA TYR A 115 -10.12 37.06 5.93
C TYR A 115 -9.01 37.55 6.86
N GLU A 116 -9.17 37.31 8.16
CA GLU A 116 -8.32 37.92 9.19
C GLU A 116 -7.31 36.94 9.81
N TYR A 117 -7.44 35.65 9.52
CA TYR A 117 -6.63 34.60 10.12
C TYR A 117 -5.58 34.04 9.15
N SER A 118 -4.45 33.59 9.69
CA SER A 118 -3.39 32.89 8.94
C SER A 118 -3.63 31.38 8.79
N TYR A 119 -4.72 30.86 9.37
CA TYR A 119 -5.08 29.44 9.39
C TYR A 119 -6.46 29.23 8.76
N PRO A 120 -6.79 28.01 8.29
CA PRO A 120 -8.06 27.75 7.63
C PRO A 120 -9.20 27.64 8.65
N GLN A 121 -10.43 27.90 8.21
CA GLN A 121 -11.62 27.70 9.04
C GLN A 121 -12.73 27.02 8.25
N VAL A 122 -13.31 25.98 8.83
CA VAL A 122 -14.57 25.41 8.35
C VAL A 122 -15.70 26.34 8.80
N LEU A 123 -16.48 26.85 7.85
CA LEU A 123 -17.61 27.75 8.11
C LEU A 123 -18.93 27.00 8.24
N LYS A 124 -19.10 25.95 7.42
CA LYS A 124 -20.32 25.14 7.33
C LYS A 124 -19.94 23.75 6.83
N TYR A 125 -20.76 22.76 7.17
CA TYR A 125 -20.56 21.39 6.73
C TYR A 125 -21.91 20.69 6.50
N LYS A 126 -21.84 19.51 5.90
CA LYS A 126 -22.89 18.50 5.92
C LYS A 126 -22.24 17.13 5.92
N GLY A 127 -22.81 16.20 6.69
CA GLY A 127 -22.29 14.85 6.87
C GLY A 127 -21.20 14.80 7.94
N ASP A 128 -21.12 13.68 8.63
CA ASP A 128 -20.22 13.42 9.74
C ASP A 128 -18.78 13.16 9.28
N ASN A 129 -17.86 12.88 10.22
CA ASN A 129 -16.51 12.45 9.86
C ASN A 129 -16.56 11.04 9.29
N ILE A 130 -15.75 10.81 8.26
CA ILE A 130 -15.64 9.52 7.59
C ILE A 130 -14.39 8.83 8.13
N PRO A 131 -14.48 7.55 8.53
CA PRO A 131 -13.32 6.82 8.98
C PRO A 131 -12.27 6.72 7.88
N GLU A 132 -11.01 6.85 8.27
CA GLU A 132 -9.88 6.52 7.41
C GLU A 132 -9.83 5.00 7.14
N ASP A 133 -9.20 4.60 6.03
CA ASP A 133 -9.00 3.20 5.63
C ASP A 133 -10.29 2.33 5.54
N CYS A 134 -11.43 2.94 5.22
CA CYS A 134 -12.71 2.23 5.13
C CYS A 134 -13.04 1.70 3.73
N GLY A 135 -12.12 1.71 2.77
CA GLY A 135 -12.32 1.15 1.43
C GLY A 135 -13.00 2.13 0.47
N GLY A 136 -12.66 3.42 0.58
CA GLY A 136 -13.23 4.47 -0.26
C GLY A 136 -14.71 4.72 -0.02
N ILE A 137 -15.35 5.46 -0.94
CA ILE A 137 -16.76 5.83 -0.79
C ILE A 137 -17.71 4.62 -0.77
N GLY A 138 -17.33 3.52 -1.42
CA GLY A 138 -18.09 2.27 -1.41
C GLY A 138 -18.05 1.60 -0.06
N GLY A 139 -16.85 1.35 0.47
CA GLY A 139 -16.67 0.70 1.75
C GLY A 139 -17.21 1.52 2.93
N TYR A 140 -17.24 2.85 2.84
CA TYR A 140 -17.97 3.68 3.81
C TYR A 140 -19.48 3.39 3.86
N TYR A 141 -20.13 3.20 2.71
CA TYR A 141 -21.55 2.83 2.70
C TYR A 141 -21.78 1.42 3.22
N ASP A 142 -20.91 0.48 2.88
CA ASP A 142 -20.97 -0.88 3.43
C ASP A 142 -20.79 -0.88 4.95
N LEU A 143 -19.94 -0.01 5.49
CA LEU A 143 -19.80 0.21 6.93
C LEU A 143 -21.08 0.77 7.54
N LEU A 144 -21.68 1.81 6.94
CA LEU A 144 -22.93 2.38 7.44
C LEU A 144 -24.06 1.34 7.47
N ASP A 145 -24.17 0.51 6.43
CA ASP A 145 -25.18 -0.54 6.36
C ASP A 145 -24.99 -1.59 7.48
N LYS A 146 -23.74 -1.89 7.86
CA LYS A 146 -23.43 -2.77 9.00
C LYS A 146 -23.77 -2.12 10.35
N LEU A 147 -23.46 -0.83 10.51
CA LEU A 147 -23.71 -0.10 11.76
C LEU A 147 -25.20 0.18 11.98
N ASP A 148 -26.03 0.15 10.94
CA ASP A 148 -27.49 0.29 11.02
C ASP A 148 -28.21 -0.98 11.52
N ASP A 149 -27.52 -2.13 11.56
CA ASP A 149 -28.02 -3.40 12.10
C ASP A 149 -27.33 -3.79 13.42
N PRO A 150 -27.89 -3.43 14.59
CA PRO A 150 -27.33 -3.77 15.90
C PRO A 150 -27.23 -5.27 16.20
N GLU A 151 -27.91 -6.11 15.41
CA GLU A 151 -27.86 -7.57 15.57
C GLU A 151 -26.83 -8.23 14.63
N ALA A 152 -26.10 -7.44 13.83
CA ALA A 152 -25.00 -7.95 13.03
C ALA A 152 -23.89 -8.50 13.93
N GLU A 153 -23.34 -9.67 13.57
CA GLU A 153 -22.40 -10.44 14.41
C GLU A 153 -21.15 -9.63 14.81
N ASP A 154 -20.74 -8.68 13.97
CA ASP A 154 -19.55 -7.82 14.18
C ASP A 154 -19.91 -6.35 14.47
N HIS A 155 -21.17 -6.01 14.79
CA HIS A 155 -21.62 -4.62 14.99
C HIS A 155 -20.74 -3.85 15.99
N ASP A 156 -20.63 -4.36 17.23
CA ASP A 156 -19.86 -3.72 18.30
C ASP A 156 -18.38 -3.50 17.91
N LEU A 157 -17.79 -4.48 17.21
CA LEU A 157 -16.38 -4.42 16.77
C LEU A 157 -16.18 -3.39 15.65
N MET A 158 -17.12 -3.31 14.70
CA MET A 158 -17.07 -2.36 13.60
C MET A 158 -17.36 -0.95 14.08
N GLU A 159 -18.24 -0.77 15.06
CA GLU A 159 -18.50 0.52 15.71
C GLU A 159 -17.24 1.00 16.44
N GLU A 160 -16.62 0.15 17.25
CA GLU A 160 -15.37 0.50 17.95
C GLU A 160 -14.24 0.83 16.97
N TRP A 161 -14.06 0.02 15.93
CA TRP A 161 -13.05 0.26 14.89
C TRP A 161 -13.30 1.59 14.15
N ALA A 162 -14.53 1.84 13.71
CA ALA A 162 -14.86 3.05 12.98
C ALA A 162 -14.62 4.30 13.83
N CYS A 163 -14.99 4.28 15.11
CA CYS A 163 -14.68 5.35 16.04
C CYS A 163 -13.17 5.57 16.20
N GLN A 164 -12.37 4.50 16.26
CA GLN A 164 -10.90 4.61 16.32
C GLN A 164 -10.30 5.20 15.04
N GLN A 165 -10.93 5.00 13.88
CA GLN A 165 -10.53 5.62 12.60
C GLN A 165 -11.10 7.04 12.40
N GLY A 166 -11.70 7.63 13.43
CA GLY A 166 -12.19 9.02 13.39
C GLY A 166 -13.65 9.17 12.95
N MET A 167 -14.41 8.08 12.79
CA MET A 167 -15.86 8.17 12.57
C MET A 167 -16.56 8.71 13.82
N GLY A 168 -17.41 9.71 13.62
CA GLY A 168 -18.18 10.32 14.70
C GLY A 168 -18.90 11.58 14.24
N GLU A 169 -19.80 12.09 15.08
CA GLU A 169 -20.50 13.34 14.83
C GLU A 169 -19.51 14.48 14.53
N TYR A 170 -19.81 15.27 13.50
CA TYR A 170 -18.92 16.37 13.15
C TYR A 170 -19.01 17.54 14.13
N ASP A 171 -17.96 17.72 14.94
CA ASP A 171 -17.81 18.89 15.82
C ASP A 171 -17.04 20.02 15.09
N LEU A 172 -17.79 21.05 14.68
CA LEU A 172 -17.24 22.20 13.98
C LEU A 172 -16.26 23.03 14.83
N ASP A 173 -16.51 23.13 16.13
CA ASP A 173 -15.69 23.93 17.03
C ASP A 173 -14.37 23.21 17.34
N GLU A 174 -14.42 21.89 17.57
CA GLU A 174 -13.23 21.05 17.73
C GLU A 174 -12.36 21.06 16.47
N VAL A 175 -12.96 20.83 15.29
CA VAL A 175 -12.22 20.86 14.01
C VAL A 175 -11.54 22.22 13.81
N ASN A 176 -12.24 23.33 14.06
CA ASN A 176 -11.64 24.65 13.93
C ASN A 176 -10.57 24.94 14.99
N ALA A 177 -10.69 24.39 16.20
CA ALA A 177 -9.65 24.47 17.21
C ALA A 177 -8.39 23.69 16.78
N ASN A 178 -8.55 22.50 16.22
CA ASN A 178 -7.47 21.66 15.69
C ASN A 178 -6.78 22.34 14.50
N LEU A 179 -7.55 22.85 13.53
CA LEU A 179 -7.02 23.63 12.40
C LEU A 179 -6.25 24.86 12.87
N LYS A 180 -6.72 25.57 13.89
CA LYS A 180 -6.01 26.72 14.46
C LYS A 180 -4.69 26.33 15.14
N ALA A 181 -4.65 25.16 15.78
CA ALA A 181 -3.47 24.65 16.48
C ALA A 181 -2.48 23.93 15.56
N HIS A 182 -2.88 23.61 14.33
CA HIS A 182 -2.10 22.76 13.43
C HIS A 182 -0.75 23.40 13.04
N PRO A 183 0.38 22.68 13.18
CA PRO A 183 1.72 23.22 12.93
C PRO A 183 1.93 23.80 11.53
N ALA A 184 1.23 23.27 10.52
CA ALA A 184 1.34 23.73 9.13
C ALA A 184 0.88 25.18 8.88
N PHE A 185 0.15 25.79 9.83
CA PHE A 185 -0.45 27.12 9.65
C PHE A 185 0.14 28.22 10.55
N GLY A 186 0.92 27.85 11.57
CA GLY A 186 1.64 28.79 12.45
C GLY A 186 0.76 29.75 13.28
N GLN A 187 1.19 30.11 14.50
CA GLN A 187 0.50 31.12 15.31
C GLN A 187 0.87 32.55 14.86
N GLY A 188 0.32 33.00 13.74
CA GLY A 188 0.41 34.38 13.30
C GLY A 188 -0.77 35.21 13.79
N ARG A 189 -0.64 35.91 14.92
CA ARG A 189 -1.49 37.10 15.16
C ARG A 189 -1.06 38.17 14.17
N ALA A 190 -1.99 38.64 13.35
CA ALA A 190 -1.83 39.92 12.67
C ALA A 190 -1.84 41.02 13.74
N GLU A 191 -0.65 41.42 14.21
CA GLU A 191 -0.52 42.55 15.12
C GLU A 191 -0.72 43.85 14.33
N ASN A 192 -1.87 44.49 14.58
CA ASN A 192 -2.08 45.90 14.28
C ASN A 192 -1.08 46.74 15.09
N GLY A 193 -0.38 47.64 14.40
CA GLY A 193 0.59 48.54 15.02
C GLY A 193 -0.05 49.53 16.00
N GLN A 194 0.63 49.72 17.13
CA GLN A 194 0.75 51.02 17.78
C GLN A 194 2.01 51.04 18.65
N GLU A 195 2.77 52.12 18.50
CA GLU A 195 4.04 52.45 19.15
C GLU A 195 3.94 52.41 20.68
N ASP A 196 5.01 51.95 21.36
CA ASP A 196 5.77 52.82 22.26
C ASP A 196 7.07 52.18 22.79
N ALA A 197 8.18 52.83 22.42
CA ALA A 197 9.30 53.25 23.26
C ALA A 197 10.21 52.22 24.02
N VAL A 198 11.47 52.22 23.57
CA VAL A 198 12.69 52.48 24.35
C VAL A 198 13.29 51.34 25.18
N ARG A 199 14.39 50.73 24.68
CA ARG A 199 15.77 50.88 25.23
C ARG A 199 16.81 50.02 24.49
N GLU A 200 17.67 50.69 23.74
CA GLU A 200 19.09 50.33 23.55
C GLU A 200 19.86 50.62 24.87
N PRO A 201 21.01 49.95 25.15
CA PRO A 201 22.32 50.31 24.56
C PRO A 201 23.25 49.07 24.36
N ALA A 202 24.43 49.08 23.75
CA ALA A 202 25.28 50.09 23.14
C ALA A 202 26.30 49.39 22.23
N VAL A 203 26.69 50.11 21.19
CA VAL A 203 27.85 49.90 20.31
C VAL A 203 29.16 50.17 21.06
N GLN A 204 30.23 49.42 20.77
CA GLN A 204 31.58 49.99 20.69
C GLN A 204 32.38 49.36 19.54
N GLU A 205 32.60 50.18 18.51
CA GLU A 205 33.63 50.04 17.48
C GLU A 205 35.04 50.25 18.06
N HIS A 206 36.07 49.70 17.41
CA HIS A 206 37.30 50.46 17.10
C HIS A 206 38.11 49.85 15.94
N ALA A 207 37.93 50.46 14.77
CA ALA A 207 38.90 51.00 13.80
C ALA A 207 40.32 50.40 13.56
N ALA A 208 40.60 50.26 12.24
CA ALA A 208 41.78 50.73 11.49
C ALA A 208 42.99 49.79 11.19
N GLY A 209 42.99 49.21 9.98
CA GLY A 209 43.89 49.56 8.85
C GLY A 209 45.37 49.12 8.80
N LYS A 210 45.74 48.29 7.80
CA LYS A 210 46.68 48.61 6.67
C LYS A 210 47.22 47.38 5.91
N GLN A 211 47.11 47.47 4.58
CA GLN A 211 48.02 47.05 3.48
C GLN A 211 48.74 45.69 3.43
N LYS A 212 48.30 44.89 2.44
CA LYS A 212 49.03 44.16 1.38
C LYS A 212 50.44 43.59 1.67
N THR A 213 50.53 42.27 1.60
CA THR A 213 51.54 41.52 0.82
C THR A 213 50.92 40.20 0.34
N GLY A 214 51.04 39.88 -0.94
CA GLY A 214 50.56 38.63 -1.52
C GLY A 214 51.62 37.55 -1.45
N ILE A 215 51.23 36.32 -1.11
CA ILE A 215 51.95 35.08 -1.44
C ILE A 215 50.89 33.98 -1.67
N GLN A 216 50.81 33.58 -2.94
CA GLN A 216 50.64 32.25 -3.52
C GLN A 216 49.62 31.27 -2.94
N ASP A 217 48.81 30.77 -3.89
CA ASP A 217 47.91 29.64 -3.84
C ASP A 217 48.49 28.45 -3.07
N ALA A 218 47.80 28.09 -1.98
CA ALA A 218 47.87 26.77 -1.38
C ALA A 218 46.45 26.21 -1.44
N GLU A 219 46.29 25.14 -2.22
CA GLU A 219 45.09 24.31 -2.31
C GLU A 219 44.49 24.10 -0.92
N LYS A 220 43.26 24.60 -0.72
CA LYS A 220 42.44 24.12 0.38
C LYS A 220 42.10 22.66 0.07
N PRO A 221 42.27 21.75 1.03
CA PRO A 221 42.00 20.34 0.82
C PRO A 221 40.54 20.20 0.38
N GLU A 222 40.35 19.43 -0.68
CA GLU A 222 39.07 18.84 -1.05
C GLU A 222 38.38 18.41 0.25
N THR A 223 37.25 19.05 0.54
CA THR A 223 36.31 18.53 1.53
C THR A 223 35.97 17.13 1.08
N GLN A 224 36.53 16.15 1.79
CA GLN A 224 36.18 14.74 1.68
C GLN A 224 34.66 14.64 1.55
N LYS A 225 34.20 13.96 0.49
CA LYS A 225 32.81 13.51 0.39
C LYS A 225 32.45 12.85 1.74
N PRO A 226 31.25 13.13 2.30
CA PRO A 226 30.86 12.53 3.57
C PRO A 226 30.91 11.00 3.45
N ASP A 227 31.57 10.38 4.43
CA ASP A 227 31.64 8.93 4.67
C ASP A 227 30.23 8.32 4.53
N PRO A 228 30.03 7.16 3.86
CA PRO A 228 28.74 6.47 3.87
C PRO A 228 28.24 6.35 5.31
N ARG A 229 27.11 7.00 5.62
CA ARG A 229 26.57 7.13 6.98
C ARG A 229 26.17 5.74 7.50
N VAL A 230 27.10 5.04 8.14
CA VAL A 230 26.84 3.77 8.82
C VAL A 230 25.72 3.99 9.85
N ILE A 231 24.67 3.18 9.79
CA ILE A 231 23.58 3.17 10.77
C ILE A 231 23.87 2.06 11.77
N HIS A 232 24.33 2.42 12.96
CA HIS A 232 24.74 1.43 13.95
C HIS A 232 23.56 0.89 14.74
N THR A 233 22.53 1.71 14.98
CA THR A 233 21.40 1.34 15.84
C THR A 233 20.05 1.48 15.17
N LEU A 234 19.10 0.68 15.64
CA LEU A 234 17.71 0.77 15.20
C LEU A 234 17.08 2.11 15.61
N GLU A 235 17.50 2.68 16.73
CA GLU A 235 17.09 4.03 17.15
C GLU A 235 17.58 5.10 16.16
N GLU A 236 18.83 5.03 15.69
CA GLU A 236 19.35 5.93 14.65
C GLU A 236 18.55 5.82 13.36
N LEU A 237 18.16 4.60 12.96
CA LEU A 237 17.27 4.40 11.82
C LEU A 237 15.91 5.08 12.05
N PHE A 238 15.27 4.79 13.17
CA PHE A 238 13.94 5.30 13.53
C PHE A 238 13.89 6.82 13.73
N SER A 239 15.00 7.45 14.09
CA SER A 239 15.08 8.91 14.16
C SER A 239 14.83 9.59 12.80
N ARG A 240 15.10 8.86 11.70
CA ARG A 240 14.91 9.34 10.31
C ARG A 240 13.47 9.18 9.84
N PHE A 241 12.74 8.20 10.39
CA PHE A 241 11.33 7.96 10.06
C PHE A 241 10.43 9.03 10.65
N ASP A 242 9.32 9.34 10.02
CA ASP A 242 8.32 10.23 10.62
C ASP A 242 7.52 9.53 11.75
N LYS A 243 6.63 10.27 12.43
CA LYS A 243 5.84 9.68 13.52
C LYS A 243 4.85 8.62 12.98
N THR A 244 4.33 8.80 11.77
CA THR A 244 3.36 7.90 11.14
C THR A 244 3.98 6.53 10.86
N GLU A 245 5.17 6.51 10.26
CA GLU A 245 5.95 5.29 10.02
C GLU A 245 6.24 4.54 11.33
N LEU A 246 6.61 5.26 12.38
CA LEU A 246 6.88 4.69 13.70
C LEU A 246 5.61 4.09 14.33
N LEU A 247 4.47 4.78 14.22
CA LEU A 247 3.19 4.26 14.72
C LEU A 247 2.72 3.04 13.90
N ARG A 248 2.94 3.02 12.59
CA ARG A 248 2.70 1.83 11.76
C ARG A 248 3.53 0.64 12.25
N ILE A 249 4.83 0.84 12.50
CA ILE A 249 5.71 -0.22 13.05
C ILE A 249 5.18 -0.68 14.43
N ALA A 250 4.75 0.24 15.28
CA ALA A 250 4.12 -0.10 16.56
C ALA A 250 2.88 -0.99 16.38
N LYS A 251 2.00 -0.64 15.43
CA LYS A 251 0.78 -1.40 15.10
C LYS A 251 1.10 -2.79 14.55
N VAL A 252 2.04 -2.92 13.60
CA VAL A 252 2.51 -4.20 13.05
C VAL A 252 2.93 -5.17 14.15
N HIS A 253 3.57 -4.63 15.19
CA HIS A 253 4.05 -5.39 16.33
C HIS A 253 3.06 -5.44 17.51
N HIS A 254 1.88 -4.84 17.45
CA HIS A 254 0.95 -4.76 18.59
C HIS A 254 1.58 -4.13 19.84
N ILE A 255 2.30 -3.03 19.67
CA ILE A 255 2.90 -2.25 20.75
C ILE A 255 1.94 -1.12 21.12
N GLY A 256 1.24 -1.27 22.24
CA GLY A 256 0.29 -0.27 22.73
C GLY A 256 0.96 0.93 23.43
N GLY A 257 0.23 2.04 23.54
CA GLY A 257 0.67 3.25 24.24
C GLY A 257 1.67 4.11 23.46
N CYS A 258 1.86 3.84 22.16
CA CYS A 258 2.77 4.59 21.29
C CYS A 258 2.20 5.93 20.81
N ASP A 259 0.88 6.06 20.69
CA ASP A 259 0.21 7.24 20.13
C ASP A 259 0.43 8.50 20.99
N GLU A 260 0.48 8.31 22.32
CA GLU A 260 0.70 9.34 23.33
C GLU A 260 2.17 9.82 23.39
N LEU A 261 3.10 9.12 22.73
CA LEU A 261 4.52 9.45 22.75
C LEU A 261 4.86 10.49 21.66
N GLY A 262 5.65 11.49 22.03
CA GLY A 262 6.35 12.32 21.05
C GLY A 262 7.47 11.54 20.37
N LYS A 263 7.80 11.89 19.11
CA LYS A 263 8.81 11.20 18.27
C LYS A 263 10.12 10.88 19.00
N ASN A 264 10.65 11.84 19.78
CA ASN A 264 11.89 11.69 20.54
C ASN A 264 11.86 10.59 21.61
N LYS A 265 10.68 10.19 22.09
CA LYS A 265 10.50 9.08 23.03
C LYS A 265 10.04 7.80 22.30
N LEU A 266 9.34 7.95 21.18
CA LEU A 266 8.79 6.84 20.42
C LEU A 266 9.88 6.00 19.75
N ALA A 267 10.83 6.64 19.06
CA ALA A 267 11.93 5.95 18.37
C ALA A 267 12.76 5.03 19.30
N PRO A 268 13.31 5.50 20.45
CA PRO A 268 14.05 4.62 21.35
C PRO A 268 13.18 3.53 21.99
N ALA A 269 11.92 3.83 22.33
CA ALA A 269 11.01 2.85 22.91
C ALA A 269 10.69 1.71 21.92
N LEU A 270 10.44 2.05 20.65
CA LEU A 270 10.20 1.06 19.60
C LEU A 270 11.46 0.26 19.27
N ALA A 271 12.61 0.90 19.16
CA ALA A 271 13.87 0.21 18.90
C ALA A 271 14.13 -0.86 19.97
N ALA A 272 14.00 -0.49 21.26
CA ALA A 272 14.14 -1.42 22.36
C ALA A 272 13.10 -2.56 22.32
N ALA A 273 11.85 -2.26 21.95
CA ALA A 273 10.80 -3.26 21.86
C ALA A 273 11.01 -4.25 20.71
N LEU A 274 11.51 -3.81 19.56
CA LEU A 274 11.74 -4.67 18.39
C LEU A 274 12.96 -5.57 18.52
N LEU A 275 13.96 -5.15 19.30
CA LEU A 275 15.16 -5.93 19.63
C LEU A 275 14.91 -6.98 20.74
N ASP A 276 13.71 -7.03 21.32
CA ASP A 276 13.30 -8.12 22.20
C ASP A 276 13.27 -9.45 21.43
N SER A 277 13.98 -10.46 21.92
CA SER A 277 14.17 -11.74 21.21
C SER A 277 12.86 -12.50 20.98
N GLN A 278 11.88 -12.38 21.88
CA GLN A 278 10.60 -13.06 21.73
C GLN A 278 9.73 -12.37 20.66
N ARG A 279 9.75 -11.04 20.60
CA ARG A 279 9.05 -10.28 19.56
C ARG A 279 9.71 -10.47 18.20
N MET A 280 11.03 -10.29 18.14
CA MET A 280 11.81 -10.49 16.94
C MET A 280 11.65 -11.91 16.41
N GLY A 281 11.75 -12.93 17.26
CA GLY A 281 11.55 -14.33 16.87
C GLY A 281 10.16 -14.63 16.34
N ARG A 282 9.11 -13.98 16.86
CA ARG A 282 7.75 -14.11 16.32
C ARG A 282 7.63 -13.54 14.91
N PHE A 283 8.23 -12.38 14.64
CA PHE A 283 8.20 -11.75 13.31
C PHE A 283 9.11 -12.48 12.32
N PHE A 284 10.36 -12.77 12.70
CA PHE A 284 11.30 -13.48 11.82
C PHE A 284 10.91 -14.95 11.58
N GLY A 285 10.15 -15.54 12.50
CA GLY A 285 9.60 -16.89 12.35
C GLY A 285 8.64 -17.07 11.16
N THR A 286 8.26 -15.97 10.50
CA THR A 286 7.28 -15.94 9.40
C THR A 286 7.95 -15.71 8.04
N LEU A 287 9.26 -15.46 8.03
CA LEU A 287 10.00 -15.15 6.81
C LEU A 287 10.20 -16.39 5.96
N SER A 288 10.13 -16.18 4.64
CA SER A 288 10.55 -17.17 3.65
C SER A 288 12.06 -17.45 3.76
N ASP A 289 12.50 -18.58 3.21
CA ASP A 289 13.93 -18.89 3.15
C ASP A 289 14.67 -17.87 2.29
N GLU A 290 14.06 -17.43 1.19
CA GLU A 290 14.60 -16.41 0.29
C GLU A 290 14.76 -15.05 1.00
N THR A 291 13.72 -14.58 1.69
CA THR A 291 13.76 -13.33 2.47
C THR A 291 14.78 -13.40 3.60
N THR A 292 14.85 -14.55 4.30
CA THR A 292 15.83 -14.75 5.38
C THR A 292 17.25 -14.69 4.83
N ALA A 293 17.53 -15.37 3.73
CA ALA A 293 18.84 -15.36 3.10
C ALA A 293 19.24 -13.97 2.60
N GLU A 294 18.29 -13.18 2.07
CA GLU A 294 18.56 -11.81 1.64
C GLU A 294 18.82 -10.88 2.83
N PHE A 295 18.04 -11.03 3.91
CA PHE A 295 18.27 -10.33 5.16
C PHE A 295 19.66 -10.63 5.73
N GLU A 296 20.08 -11.90 5.76
CA GLU A 296 21.38 -12.28 6.31
C GLU A 296 22.56 -11.65 5.53
N LYS A 297 22.43 -11.51 4.21
CA LYS A 297 23.42 -10.76 3.40
C LYS A 297 23.45 -9.28 3.77
N ALA A 298 22.28 -8.66 3.92
CA ALA A 298 22.17 -7.25 4.32
C ALA A 298 22.67 -7.02 5.74
N ALA A 299 22.36 -7.92 6.68
CA ALA A 299 22.81 -7.90 8.07
C ALA A 299 24.34 -8.03 8.18
N ALA A 300 24.95 -8.84 7.31
CA ALA A 300 26.41 -8.97 7.24
C ALA A 300 27.14 -7.67 6.83
N ALA A 301 26.44 -6.71 6.23
CA ALA A 301 26.98 -5.37 5.94
C ALA A 301 27.13 -4.50 7.20
N GLY A 302 26.54 -4.89 8.34
CA GLY A 302 26.82 -4.30 9.65
C GLY A 302 26.48 -2.81 9.77
N GLY A 303 25.32 -2.39 9.25
CA GLY A 303 24.88 -1.00 9.24
C GLY A 303 25.34 -0.18 8.04
N ILE A 304 26.09 -0.77 7.12
CA ILE A 304 26.47 -0.17 5.84
C ILE A 304 25.36 -0.42 4.80
N GLU A 305 25.22 0.50 3.85
CA GLU A 305 24.35 0.31 2.69
C GLU A 305 24.69 -0.97 1.93
N TYR A 306 23.63 -1.75 1.68
CA TYR A 306 23.65 -3.02 1.00
C TYR A 306 22.85 -2.92 -0.31
N GLN A 307 23.51 -3.24 -1.42
CA GLN A 307 22.85 -3.39 -2.72
C GLN A 307 22.37 -4.83 -2.87
N GLY A 308 21.06 -5.03 -2.96
CA GLY A 308 20.47 -6.35 -3.12
C GLY A 308 19.01 -6.32 -3.52
N ASP A 309 18.28 -7.38 -3.19
CA ASP A 309 16.86 -7.53 -3.53
C ASP A 309 15.98 -6.79 -2.51
N LEU A 310 15.63 -5.53 -2.82
CA LEU A 310 14.77 -4.71 -1.96
C LEU A 310 13.35 -5.27 -1.85
N GLU A 311 12.85 -5.95 -2.87
CA GLU A 311 11.52 -6.57 -2.85
C GLU A 311 11.48 -7.69 -1.80
N ALA A 312 12.53 -8.52 -1.75
CA ALA A 312 12.68 -9.53 -0.71
C ALA A 312 12.81 -8.93 0.71
N LEU A 313 13.33 -7.70 0.85
CA LEU A 313 13.50 -6.99 2.13
C LEU A 313 12.29 -6.11 2.49
N SER A 314 11.34 -5.90 1.60
CA SER A 314 10.20 -4.99 1.77
C SER A 314 9.39 -5.27 3.04
N PHE A 315 9.14 -6.54 3.34
CA PHE A 315 8.43 -6.95 4.56
C PHE A 315 9.22 -6.63 5.84
N LEU A 316 10.55 -6.75 5.82
CA LEU A 316 11.41 -6.39 6.95
C LEU A 316 11.49 -4.88 7.13
N HIS A 317 11.50 -4.12 6.03
CA HIS A 317 11.39 -2.66 6.07
C HIS A 317 10.02 -2.23 6.64
N TYR A 318 8.95 -2.89 6.21
CA TYR A 318 7.61 -2.68 6.74
C TYR A 318 7.50 -3.02 8.23
N GLY A 319 8.17 -4.08 8.66
CA GLY A 319 8.30 -4.48 10.07
C GLY A 319 9.27 -3.62 10.89
N GLY A 320 9.99 -2.68 10.28
CA GLY A 320 10.93 -1.79 10.97
C GLY A 320 12.28 -2.42 11.33
N TYR A 321 12.75 -3.45 10.62
CA TYR A 321 14.06 -4.08 10.87
C TYR A 321 15.16 -3.64 9.89
N CYS A 322 14.81 -2.93 8.82
CA CYS A 322 15.75 -2.30 7.91
C CYS A 322 15.19 -1.00 7.31
N GLY A 323 16.07 -0.16 6.78
CA GLY A 323 15.70 1.06 6.06
C GLY A 323 16.07 0.97 4.58
N PHE A 324 15.33 1.68 3.74
CA PHE A 324 15.71 1.91 2.34
C PHE A 324 16.25 3.31 2.15
N THR A 325 17.23 3.46 1.25
CA THR A 325 17.81 4.75 0.89
C THR A 325 17.27 5.21 -0.45
N SER A 326 17.39 6.51 -0.72
CA SER A 326 17.07 7.09 -2.04
C SER A 326 17.96 6.55 -3.17
N LEU A 327 19.06 5.86 -2.86
CA LEU A 327 19.95 5.25 -3.85
C LEU A 327 19.53 3.83 -4.24
N GLY A 328 18.38 3.34 -3.75
CA GLY A 328 17.94 1.97 -3.98
C GLY A 328 18.81 0.93 -3.26
N THR A 329 19.33 1.29 -2.08
CA THR A 329 20.05 0.37 -1.18
C THR A 329 19.25 0.13 0.09
N ALA A 330 19.51 -1.00 0.76
CA ALA A 330 18.96 -1.30 2.07
C ALA A 330 20.03 -1.11 3.15
N VAL A 331 19.61 -0.81 4.37
CA VAL A 331 20.48 -0.78 5.55
C VAL A 331 19.84 -1.59 6.67
N VAL A 332 20.54 -2.62 7.14
CA VAL A 332 20.19 -3.34 8.37
C VAL A 332 21.09 -2.81 9.49
N PRO A 333 20.53 -2.19 10.55
CA PRO A 333 21.31 -1.72 11.69
C PRO A 333 22.13 -2.83 12.36
N ALA A 334 23.30 -2.49 12.89
CA ALA A 334 24.21 -3.47 13.47
C ALA A 334 23.64 -4.15 14.73
N ASP A 335 22.84 -3.44 15.52
CA ASP A 335 22.13 -4.01 16.69
C ASP A 335 21.00 -4.96 16.29
N VAL A 336 20.32 -4.74 15.16
CA VAL A 336 19.37 -5.68 14.56
C VAL A 336 20.08 -6.96 14.13
N ALA A 337 21.19 -6.85 13.41
CA ALA A 337 21.99 -8.01 13.01
C ALA A 337 22.44 -8.83 14.23
N LYS A 338 22.94 -8.15 15.27
CA LYS A 338 23.34 -8.79 16.52
C LYS A 338 22.17 -9.48 17.25
N ALA A 339 21.02 -8.81 17.38
CA ALA A 339 19.84 -9.39 18.04
C ALA A 339 19.32 -10.62 17.28
N TYR A 340 19.36 -10.57 15.94
CA TYR A 340 19.07 -11.72 15.10
C TYR A 340 20.02 -12.88 15.36
N ASP A 341 21.34 -12.64 15.37
CA ASP A 341 22.35 -13.68 15.61
C ASP A 341 22.16 -14.38 16.97
N GLU A 342 21.79 -13.62 18.01
CA GLU A 342 21.53 -14.16 19.36
C GLU A 342 20.32 -15.11 19.41
N MET A 343 19.29 -14.87 18.59
CA MET A 343 18.11 -15.74 18.50
C MET A 343 18.20 -16.83 17.42
N ASN A 344 19.08 -16.66 16.42
CA ASN A 344 19.22 -17.52 15.24
C ASN A 344 19.92 -18.87 15.53
N THR A 345 19.28 -19.67 16.38
CA THR A 345 19.71 -21.03 16.71
C THR A 345 19.32 -22.04 15.63
N GLU A 346 19.97 -23.21 15.59
CA GLU A 346 19.57 -24.31 14.69
C GLU A 346 18.09 -24.70 14.84
N LYS A 347 17.58 -24.66 16.08
CA LYS A 347 16.17 -24.89 16.35
C LYS A 347 15.28 -23.83 15.71
N PHE A 348 15.62 -22.55 15.88
CA PHE A 348 14.88 -21.45 15.25
C PHE A 348 14.89 -21.56 13.73
N GLN A 349 16.04 -21.87 13.13
CA GLN A 349 16.17 -22.07 11.68
C GLN A 349 15.27 -23.21 11.19
N SER A 350 15.27 -24.35 11.89
CA SER A 350 14.41 -25.49 11.57
C SER A 350 12.93 -25.16 11.72
N ASP A 351 12.54 -24.52 12.82
CA ASP A 351 11.15 -24.14 13.10
C ASP A 351 10.63 -23.10 12.07
N ARG A 352 11.45 -22.11 11.72
CA ARG A 352 11.14 -21.10 10.70
C ARG A 352 11.04 -21.73 9.30
N HIS A 353 12.01 -22.58 8.92
CA HIS A 353 11.96 -23.27 7.63
C HIS A 353 10.69 -24.13 7.49
N TYR A 354 10.34 -24.86 8.54
CA TYR A 354 9.09 -25.61 8.56
C TYR A 354 7.86 -24.70 8.38
N ARG A 355 7.79 -23.59 9.13
CA ARG A 355 6.71 -22.60 9.00
C ARG A 355 6.64 -22.01 7.60
N SER A 356 7.78 -21.70 6.98
CA SER A 356 7.85 -21.12 5.63
C SER A 356 7.26 -22.07 4.58
N GLN A 357 7.50 -23.37 4.70
CA GLN A 357 6.90 -24.39 3.84
C GLN A 357 5.37 -24.47 3.99
N VAL A 358 4.88 -24.45 5.22
CA VAL A 358 3.43 -24.42 5.50
C VAL A 358 2.80 -23.14 4.95
N TRP A 359 3.47 -21.99 5.12
CA TRP A 359 2.99 -20.70 4.62
C TRP A 359 2.91 -20.68 3.10
N ALA A 360 3.91 -21.21 2.41
CA ALA A 360 3.90 -21.34 0.96
C ALA A 360 2.69 -22.14 0.48
N CYS A 361 2.33 -23.22 1.20
CA CYS A 361 1.13 -24.01 0.90
C CYS A 361 -0.17 -23.25 1.17
N CYS A 362 -0.24 -22.46 2.25
CA CYS A 362 -1.39 -21.60 2.55
C CYS A 362 -1.59 -20.55 1.44
N LYS A 363 -0.52 -19.84 1.05
CA LYS A 363 -0.54 -18.86 -0.06
C LYS A 363 -1.00 -19.52 -1.36
N ALA A 364 -0.49 -20.72 -1.66
CA ALA A 364 -0.92 -21.47 -2.84
C ALA A 364 -2.41 -21.85 -2.80
N ALA A 365 -2.91 -22.29 -1.65
CA ALA A 365 -4.32 -22.62 -1.47
C ALA A 365 -5.21 -21.39 -1.67
N VAL A 366 -4.86 -20.26 -1.03
CA VAL A 366 -5.60 -19.00 -1.15
C VAL A 366 -5.56 -18.49 -2.58
N TYR A 367 -4.38 -18.47 -3.20
CA TYR A 367 -4.24 -18.07 -4.59
C TYR A 367 -5.11 -18.93 -5.52
N LEU A 368 -5.09 -20.26 -5.39
CA LEU A 368 -5.81 -21.13 -6.32
C LEU A 368 -7.31 -21.21 -6.04
N TYR A 369 -7.71 -21.11 -4.77
CA TYR A 369 -9.07 -21.45 -4.34
C TYR A 369 -9.86 -20.23 -3.85
N GLY A 370 -9.20 -19.10 -3.57
CA GLY A 370 -9.82 -17.89 -3.01
C GLY A 370 -10.17 -18.04 -1.53
N ALA A 371 -10.81 -19.15 -1.17
CA ALA A 371 -11.06 -19.55 0.21
C ALA A 371 -10.77 -21.04 0.39
N ALA A 372 -9.91 -21.39 1.34
CA ALA A 372 -9.46 -22.75 1.61
C ALA A 372 -9.66 -23.13 3.08
N ASP A 373 -9.97 -24.38 3.37
CA ASP A 373 -9.87 -24.94 4.71
C ASP A 373 -8.50 -25.60 4.94
N ALA A 374 -8.21 -25.93 6.21
CA ALA A 374 -6.94 -26.54 6.59
C ALA A 374 -6.71 -27.93 5.96
N GLY A 375 -7.77 -28.66 5.59
CA GLY A 375 -7.65 -29.95 4.90
C GLY A 375 -7.22 -29.80 3.43
N GLN A 376 -7.67 -28.74 2.76
CA GLN A 376 -7.19 -28.37 1.44
C GLN A 376 -5.71 -27.97 1.48
N VAL A 377 -5.30 -27.19 2.50
CA VAL A 377 -3.88 -26.85 2.70
C VAL A 377 -3.03 -28.09 3.00
N GLU A 378 -3.50 -28.98 3.88
CA GLU A 378 -2.83 -30.27 4.17
C GLU A 378 -2.60 -31.09 2.90
N THR A 379 -3.58 -31.10 1.99
CA THR A 379 -3.47 -31.80 0.71
C THR A 379 -2.33 -31.24 -0.14
N ILE A 380 -2.16 -29.91 -0.16
CA ILE A 380 -1.05 -29.24 -0.84
C ILE A 380 0.27 -29.54 -0.14
N CYS A 381 0.32 -29.45 1.20
CA CYS A 381 1.51 -29.79 1.98
C CYS A 381 2.02 -31.19 1.63
N ARG A 382 1.14 -32.19 1.63
CA ARG A 382 1.48 -33.57 1.26
C ARG A 382 2.00 -33.68 -0.18
N ALA A 383 1.42 -32.94 -1.12
CA ALA A 383 1.83 -32.94 -2.52
C ALA A 383 3.24 -32.39 -2.74
N VAL A 384 3.71 -31.50 -1.87
CA VAL A 384 5.04 -30.88 -1.93
C VAL A 384 6.05 -31.47 -0.93
N GLY A 385 5.67 -32.49 -0.17
CA GLY A 385 6.53 -33.16 0.79
C GLY A 385 6.65 -32.48 2.16
N CYS A 386 5.70 -31.61 2.52
CA CYS A 386 5.56 -31.03 3.85
C CYS A 386 4.59 -31.88 4.68
N GLU A 387 4.97 -32.28 5.90
CA GLU A 387 4.22 -33.21 6.75
C GLU A 387 3.16 -32.55 7.65
N ALA A 388 2.81 -31.28 7.41
CA ALA A 388 1.84 -30.55 8.20
C ALA A 388 0.41 -31.09 8.01
N ASP A 389 -0.26 -31.43 9.13
CA ASP A 389 -1.67 -31.81 9.15
C ASP A 389 -2.60 -30.61 9.39
N ALA A 390 -3.89 -30.76 9.11
CA ALA A 390 -4.88 -29.68 9.27
C ALA A 390 -4.94 -29.07 10.69
N GLY A 391 -4.67 -29.88 11.72
CA GLY A 391 -4.65 -29.41 13.11
C GLY A 391 -3.44 -28.53 13.40
N GLU A 392 -2.27 -28.95 12.93
CA GLU A 392 -1.04 -28.16 13.03
C GLU A 392 -1.12 -26.87 12.21
N ILE A 393 -1.62 -26.93 10.98
CA ILE A 393 -1.85 -25.76 10.11
C ILE A 393 -2.72 -24.74 10.86
N THR A 394 -3.85 -25.20 11.42
CA THR A 394 -4.75 -24.34 12.21
C THR A 394 -4.04 -23.74 13.43
N ARG A 395 -3.22 -24.52 14.14
CA ARG A 395 -2.45 -24.04 15.31
C ARG A 395 -1.47 -22.93 14.90
N LEU A 396 -0.66 -23.17 13.87
CA LEU A 396 0.33 -22.21 13.38
C LEU A 396 -0.33 -20.89 12.96
N CYS A 397 -1.51 -20.94 12.34
CA CYS A 397 -2.23 -19.75 11.93
C CYS A 397 -2.82 -18.96 13.10
N ARG A 398 -3.26 -19.63 14.16
CA ARG A 398 -3.71 -18.94 15.39
C ARG A 398 -2.56 -18.29 16.16
N GLU A 399 -1.39 -18.94 16.21
CA GLU A 399 -0.19 -18.36 16.83
C GLU A 399 0.26 -17.07 16.13
N MET A 400 -0.12 -16.93 14.85
CA MET A 400 0.20 -15.80 13.99
C MET A 400 -0.85 -14.69 14.03
N LYS A 401 -1.90 -14.79 14.86
CA LYS A 401 -2.94 -13.77 14.94
C LYS A 401 -2.32 -12.40 15.23
N GLY A 402 -2.59 -11.44 14.34
CA GLY A 402 -2.06 -10.08 14.39
C GLY A 402 -0.77 -9.88 13.58
N VAL A 403 -0.07 -10.93 13.17
CA VAL A 403 1.03 -10.76 12.21
C VAL A 403 0.43 -10.49 10.83
N TRP A 404 0.95 -9.49 10.11
CA TRP A 404 0.54 -9.23 8.73
C TRP A 404 0.87 -10.44 7.84
N THR A 405 -0.11 -10.90 7.09
CA THR A 405 -0.04 -12.08 6.21
C THR A 405 -0.70 -11.79 4.87
N ASP A 406 -0.24 -12.44 3.80
CA ASP A 406 -0.81 -12.29 2.45
C ASP A 406 -2.24 -12.84 2.28
N PHE A 407 -2.83 -13.36 3.35
CA PHE A 407 -4.18 -13.90 3.39
C PHE A 407 -4.76 -13.72 4.79
N ALA A 408 -6.08 -13.70 4.91
CA ALA A 408 -6.76 -13.71 6.19
C ALA A 408 -7.03 -15.13 6.69
N TYR A 409 -7.10 -15.27 8.01
CA TYR A 409 -7.67 -16.46 8.65
C TYR A 409 -8.99 -16.08 9.34
N TRP A 410 -10.10 -16.42 8.69
CA TRP A 410 -11.46 -16.01 9.07
C TRP A 410 -12.43 -17.19 8.95
N ASP A 411 -13.34 -17.34 9.92
CA ASP A 411 -14.30 -18.47 9.98
C ASP A 411 -13.66 -19.86 9.77
N GLY A 412 -12.50 -20.08 10.37
CA GLY A 412 -11.75 -21.34 10.25
C GLY A 412 -11.14 -21.60 8.86
N ARG A 413 -11.13 -20.59 7.98
CA ARG A 413 -10.64 -20.66 6.59
C ARG A 413 -9.52 -19.66 6.33
N PHE A 414 -8.74 -20.00 5.31
CA PHE A 414 -7.74 -19.16 4.67
C PHE A 414 -8.41 -18.43 3.51
N ILE A 415 -8.48 -17.11 3.56
CA ILE A 415 -9.25 -16.31 2.60
C ILE A 415 -8.37 -15.24 1.99
N ASP A 416 -8.51 -15.05 0.68
CA ASP A 416 -7.96 -13.92 -0.04
C ASP A 416 -8.55 -12.61 0.51
N TRP A 417 -7.73 -11.61 0.78
CA TRP A 417 -8.18 -10.35 1.39
C TRP A 417 -9.29 -9.67 0.57
N ASP A 418 -9.24 -9.78 -0.76
CA ASP A 418 -10.24 -9.18 -1.66
C ASP A 418 -11.59 -9.90 -1.61
N LEU A 419 -11.64 -11.12 -1.08
CA LEU A 419 -12.87 -11.92 -0.97
C LEU A 419 -13.54 -11.82 0.40
N ILE A 420 -12.92 -11.13 1.37
CA ILE A 420 -13.51 -10.92 2.69
C ILE A 420 -14.61 -9.86 2.61
N GLN A 421 -14.40 -8.83 1.79
CA GLN A 421 -15.37 -7.76 1.60
C GLN A 421 -16.70 -8.34 1.10
N ALA A 422 -17.80 -7.87 1.70
CA ALA A 422 -19.16 -8.32 1.43
C ALA A 422 -19.37 -9.85 1.46
N ASP A 423 -18.54 -10.60 2.21
CA ASP A 423 -18.57 -12.06 2.24
C ASP A 423 -18.45 -12.73 0.85
N ALA A 424 -17.78 -12.10 -0.11
CA ALA A 424 -17.66 -12.61 -1.49
C ALA A 424 -17.08 -14.04 -1.56
N TYR A 425 -16.26 -14.44 -0.58
CA TYR A 425 -15.76 -15.81 -0.47
C TYR A 425 -16.88 -16.86 -0.33
N LYS A 426 -18.05 -16.51 0.25
CA LYS A 426 -19.20 -17.43 0.37
C LYS A 426 -19.76 -17.80 -1.01
N ASP A 427 -19.76 -16.86 -1.95
CA ASP A 427 -20.16 -17.13 -3.34
C ASP A 427 -19.15 -18.04 -4.03
N VAL A 428 -17.84 -17.80 -3.83
CA VAL A 428 -16.78 -18.68 -4.34
C VAL A 428 -16.98 -20.11 -3.81
N LEU A 429 -17.21 -20.28 -2.51
CA LEU A 429 -17.47 -21.60 -1.90
C LEU A 429 -18.73 -22.27 -2.49
N ASN A 430 -19.79 -21.50 -2.74
CA ASN A 430 -20.99 -22.00 -3.40
C ASN A 430 -20.70 -22.50 -4.83
N TYR A 431 -19.93 -21.75 -5.61
CA TYR A 431 -19.51 -22.17 -6.96
C TYR A 431 -18.62 -23.41 -6.94
N GLN A 432 -17.82 -23.61 -5.91
CA GLN A 432 -16.89 -24.73 -5.77
C GLN A 432 -17.54 -26.02 -5.25
N LYS A 433 -18.77 -25.93 -4.71
CA LYS A 433 -19.44 -27.04 -4.03
C LYS A 433 -19.50 -28.31 -4.89
N GLY A 434 -18.93 -29.39 -4.36
CA GLY A 434 -18.94 -30.72 -4.99
C GLY A 434 -17.95 -30.88 -6.17
N LYS A 435 -17.06 -29.90 -6.40
CA LYS A 435 -16.01 -29.98 -7.42
C LYS A 435 -14.70 -30.50 -6.81
N GLU A 436 -13.87 -31.07 -7.67
CA GLU A 436 -12.49 -31.45 -7.34
C GLU A 436 -11.59 -30.22 -7.41
N PHE A 437 -10.62 -30.13 -6.50
CA PHE A 437 -9.65 -29.03 -6.44
C PHE A 437 -8.35 -29.38 -7.17
N TYR A 438 -7.79 -28.41 -7.89
CA TYR A 438 -6.49 -28.55 -8.52
C TYR A 438 -5.37 -28.62 -7.48
N ILE A 439 -4.52 -29.64 -7.54
CA ILE A 439 -3.38 -29.78 -6.64
C ILE A 439 -2.11 -29.25 -7.34
N PRO A 440 -1.50 -28.16 -6.86
CA PRO A 440 -0.28 -27.61 -7.44
C PRO A 440 0.94 -28.49 -7.20
N SER A 441 1.89 -28.42 -8.14
CA SER A 441 3.22 -28.99 -7.97
C SER A 441 4.11 -28.14 -7.05
N ALA A 442 5.18 -28.74 -6.49
CA ALA A 442 6.13 -27.99 -5.65
C ALA A 442 6.73 -26.73 -6.32
N PRO A 443 7.10 -26.75 -7.62
CA PRO A 443 7.52 -25.53 -8.31
C PRO A 443 6.45 -24.44 -8.38
N GLN A 444 5.17 -24.82 -8.55
CA GLN A 444 4.06 -23.84 -8.56
C GLN A 444 3.84 -23.24 -7.18
N VAL A 445 3.87 -24.06 -6.12
CA VAL A 445 3.76 -23.57 -4.74
C VAL A 445 4.90 -22.57 -4.45
N LYS A 446 6.13 -22.88 -4.87
CA LYS A 446 7.27 -21.99 -4.72
C LYS A 446 7.12 -20.69 -5.52
N GLU A 447 6.62 -20.76 -6.77
CA GLU A 447 6.37 -19.58 -7.59
C GLU A 447 5.32 -18.66 -6.94
N ILE A 448 4.15 -19.21 -6.55
CA ILE A 448 3.10 -18.45 -5.86
C ILE A 448 3.63 -17.81 -4.58
N ALA A 449 4.33 -18.58 -3.76
CA ALA A 449 4.81 -18.08 -2.48
C ALA A 449 5.81 -16.91 -2.62
N ARG A 450 6.55 -16.89 -3.74
CA ARG A 450 7.54 -15.86 -4.06
C ARG A 450 6.93 -14.64 -4.73
N THR A 451 5.99 -14.82 -5.64
CA THR A 451 5.53 -13.73 -6.54
C THR A 451 4.05 -13.40 -6.39
N GLY A 452 3.31 -14.06 -5.51
CA GLY A 452 1.86 -13.91 -5.36
C GLY A 452 1.05 -14.39 -6.57
N ALA A 453 1.68 -15.07 -7.54
CA ALA A 453 1.06 -15.47 -8.80
C ALA A 453 1.73 -16.71 -9.42
N VAL A 454 1.04 -17.37 -10.35
CA VAL A 454 1.63 -18.36 -11.27
C VAL A 454 1.58 -17.87 -12.70
N GLU A 455 2.34 -18.53 -13.57
CA GLU A 455 2.22 -18.36 -15.03
C GLU A 455 2.56 -16.94 -15.50
N LEU A 456 3.37 -16.21 -14.70
CA LEU A 456 3.85 -14.86 -14.98
C LEU A 456 4.41 -14.73 -16.40
N LYS A 457 5.16 -15.74 -16.85
CA LYS A 457 5.77 -15.78 -18.19
C LYS A 457 4.75 -15.86 -19.31
N LYS A 458 3.59 -16.47 -19.07
CA LYS A 458 2.56 -16.72 -20.08
C LYS A 458 1.53 -15.61 -20.17
N HIS A 459 1.19 -14.97 -19.05
CA HIS A 459 0.06 -14.04 -19.00
C HIS A 459 0.50 -12.61 -18.68
N ILE A 460 1.21 -12.43 -17.56
CA ILE A 460 1.61 -11.09 -17.10
C ILE A 460 2.70 -10.48 -17.98
N ARG A 461 3.73 -11.25 -18.38
CA ARG A 461 4.82 -10.73 -19.23
C ARG A 461 4.35 -10.31 -20.63
N PRO A 462 3.49 -11.08 -21.34
CA PRO A 462 2.94 -10.61 -22.62
C PRO A 462 2.08 -9.36 -22.49
N LEU A 463 1.21 -9.28 -21.46
CA LEU A 463 0.44 -8.06 -21.18
C LEU A 463 1.36 -6.85 -20.93
N LYS A 464 2.35 -6.99 -20.04
CA LYS A 464 3.34 -5.95 -19.77
C LYS A 464 4.08 -5.52 -21.04
N ALA A 465 4.55 -6.49 -21.84
CA ALA A 465 5.26 -6.22 -23.09
C ALA A 465 4.38 -5.50 -24.11
N PHE A 466 3.10 -5.85 -24.19
CA PHE A 466 2.14 -5.18 -25.05
C PHE A 466 1.91 -3.73 -24.60
N PHE A 467 1.72 -3.48 -23.30
CA PHE A 467 1.54 -2.12 -22.80
C PHE A 467 2.78 -1.24 -23.04
N LEU A 468 3.99 -1.78 -22.83
CA LEU A 468 5.24 -1.09 -23.15
C LEU A 468 5.39 -0.79 -24.65
N ALA A 469 5.18 -1.78 -25.51
CA ALA A 469 5.52 -1.67 -26.93
C ALA A 469 4.43 -1.01 -27.78
N MET A 470 3.16 -1.27 -27.47
CA MET A 470 2.02 -0.85 -28.29
C MET A 470 1.26 0.32 -27.67
N VAL A 471 1.14 0.39 -26.35
CA VAL A 471 0.44 1.50 -25.68
C VAL A 471 1.41 2.65 -25.38
N GLY A 472 2.66 2.34 -25.02
CA GLY A 472 3.71 3.32 -24.77
C GLY A 472 3.69 3.91 -23.36
N CYS A 473 3.19 3.15 -22.37
CA CYS A 473 3.30 3.53 -20.96
C CYS A 473 4.68 3.18 -20.38
N ASP A 474 4.98 3.67 -19.18
CA ASP A 474 6.20 3.34 -18.45
C ASP A 474 6.19 1.89 -17.91
N GLU A 475 7.35 1.46 -17.40
CA GLU A 475 7.56 0.09 -16.93
C GLU A 475 6.75 -0.27 -15.68
N GLU A 476 6.53 0.69 -14.78
CA GLU A 476 5.78 0.49 -13.56
C GLU A 476 4.29 0.35 -13.87
N THR A 477 3.71 1.30 -14.62
CA THR A 477 2.33 1.23 -15.09
C THR A 477 2.06 -0.08 -15.84
N ALA A 478 2.95 -0.47 -16.75
CA ALA A 478 2.81 -1.72 -17.50
C ALA A 478 2.83 -2.96 -16.59
N ARG A 479 3.67 -2.97 -15.56
CA ARG A 479 3.77 -4.06 -14.58
C ARG A 479 2.52 -4.15 -13.72
N GLU A 480 2.05 -3.01 -13.20
CA GLU A 480 0.91 -2.95 -12.28
C GLU A 480 -0.40 -3.27 -12.98
N ALA A 481 -0.64 -2.66 -14.15
CA ALA A 481 -1.83 -2.96 -14.94
C ALA A 481 -1.88 -4.43 -15.36
N ALA A 482 -0.77 -5.01 -15.83
CA ALA A 482 -0.72 -6.42 -16.21
C ALA A 482 -0.99 -7.36 -15.02
N SER A 483 -0.46 -7.02 -13.84
CA SER A 483 -0.67 -7.79 -12.61
C SER A 483 -2.10 -7.66 -12.11
N SER A 484 -2.66 -6.45 -12.13
CA SER A 484 -4.04 -6.14 -11.72
C SER A 484 -5.06 -6.85 -12.62
N ILE A 485 -4.90 -6.77 -13.94
CA ILE A 485 -5.77 -7.48 -14.90
C ILE A 485 -5.75 -8.99 -14.62
N HIS A 486 -4.56 -9.59 -14.51
CA HIS A 486 -4.43 -11.02 -14.26
C HIS A 486 -5.05 -11.45 -12.93
N HIS A 487 -4.84 -10.66 -11.87
CA HIS A 487 -5.42 -10.90 -10.55
C HIS A 487 -6.95 -10.89 -10.59
N HIS A 488 -7.56 -9.89 -11.22
CA HIS A 488 -9.01 -9.81 -11.36
C HIS A 488 -9.57 -10.94 -12.25
N VAL A 489 -8.86 -11.32 -13.33
CA VAL A 489 -9.24 -12.49 -14.15
C VAL A 489 -9.25 -13.76 -13.30
N ARG A 490 -8.22 -13.98 -12.47
CA ARG A 490 -8.13 -15.11 -11.53
C ARG A 490 -9.30 -15.13 -10.54
N LEU A 491 -9.78 -13.97 -10.06
CA LEU A 491 -10.96 -13.87 -9.21
C LEU A 491 -12.30 -14.06 -9.94
N GLY A 492 -12.30 -14.11 -11.27
CA GLY A 492 -13.51 -14.33 -12.08
C GLY A 492 -14.20 -13.04 -12.54
N THR A 493 -13.41 -12.01 -12.85
CA THR A 493 -13.92 -10.71 -13.31
C THR A 493 -14.59 -10.75 -14.69
N THR A 494 -15.11 -9.60 -15.12
CA THR A 494 -15.75 -9.40 -16.44
C THR A 494 -14.87 -8.58 -17.38
N PRO A 495 -15.08 -8.63 -18.71
CA PRO A 495 -14.40 -7.75 -19.64
C PRO A 495 -14.54 -6.27 -19.29
N LYS A 496 -15.70 -5.86 -18.76
CA LYS A 496 -15.95 -4.47 -18.38
C LYS A 496 -15.02 -4.02 -17.25
N ALA A 497 -14.82 -4.85 -16.24
CA ALA A 497 -13.89 -4.54 -15.16
C ALA A 497 -12.43 -4.49 -15.64
N VAL A 498 -12.06 -5.27 -16.67
CA VAL A 498 -10.74 -5.14 -17.31
C VAL A 498 -10.62 -3.79 -18.01
N GLU A 499 -11.65 -3.33 -18.72
CA GLU A 499 -11.67 -1.97 -19.30
C GLU A 499 -11.53 -0.90 -18.21
N ASP A 500 -12.22 -1.05 -17.09
CA ASP A 500 -12.18 -0.10 -15.97
C ASP A 500 -10.77 -0.03 -15.35
N ILE A 501 -10.09 -1.17 -15.23
CA ILE A 501 -8.68 -1.23 -14.81
C ILE A 501 -7.79 -0.51 -15.83
N MET A 502 -7.99 -0.76 -17.13
CA MET A 502 -7.21 -0.08 -18.16
C MET A 502 -7.42 1.44 -18.14
N GLU A 503 -8.65 1.90 -17.94
CA GLU A 503 -8.97 3.32 -17.79
C GLU A 503 -8.30 3.92 -16.56
N HIS A 504 -8.31 3.20 -15.42
CA HIS A 504 -7.62 3.62 -14.19
C HIS A 504 -6.12 3.84 -14.41
N PHE A 505 -5.47 2.95 -15.16
CA PHE A 505 -4.05 3.06 -15.52
C PHE A 505 -3.77 3.96 -16.74
N GLY A 506 -4.80 4.61 -17.32
CA GLY A 506 -4.63 5.47 -18.49
C GLY A 506 -4.23 4.73 -19.78
N LEU A 507 -4.48 3.42 -19.86
CA LEU A 507 -4.10 2.57 -21.00
C LEU A 507 -5.11 2.70 -22.14
N ASN A 508 -4.76 3.46 -23.17
CA ASN A 508 -5.66 3.74 -24.29
C ASN A 508 -5.38 2.85 -25.52
N LEU A 509 -6.39 2.11 -25.97
CA LEU A 509 -6.40 1.32 -27.21
C LEU A 509 -6.99 2.13 -28.37
N ASP A 510 -6.34 3.23 -28.74
CA ASP A 510 -6.81 4.22 -29.72
C ASP A 510 -6.74 3.79 -31.20
N SER A 511 -6.30 2.56 -31.48
CA SER A 511 -6.19 2.03 -32.83
C SER A 511 -6.71 0.59 -32.93
N GLN A 512 -7.20 0.21 -34.12
CA GLN A 512 -7.67 -1.15 -34.37
C GLN A 512 -6.57 -2.19 -34.18
N GLU A 513 -5.32 -1.84 -34.47
CA GLU A 513 -4.16 -2.71 -34.25
C GLU A 513 -3.93 -2.99 -32.77
N LYS A 514 -4.00 -1.94 -31.92
CA LYS A 514 -3.89 -2.09 -30.46
C LYS A 514 -5.05 -2.93 -29.91
N MET A 515 -6.28 -2.65 -30.34
CA MET A 515 -7.46 -3.43 -29.91
C MET A 515 -7.30 -4.92 -30.27
N ASN A 516 -6.96 -5.24 -31.53
CA ASN A 516 -6.78 -6.62 -31.95
C ASN A 516 -5.64 -7.32 -31.18
N GLY A 517 -4.50 -6.65 -31.00
CA GLY A 517 -3.37 -7.21 -30.26
C GLY A 517 -3.70 -7.46 -28.79
N PHE A 518 -4.48 -6.57 -28.16
CA PHE A 518 -4.95 -6.76 -26.80
C PHE A 518 -5.93 -7.94 -26.70
N ASP A 519 -6.90 -8.02 -27.61
CA ASP A 519 -7.90 -9.09 -27.65
C ASP A 519 -7.24 -10.47 -27.81
N GLU A 520 -6.23 -10.60 -28.68
CA GLU A 520 -5.48 -11.85 -28.86
C GLU A 520 -4.76 -12.30 -27.57
N ILE A 521 -4.16 -11.36 -26.84
CA ILE A 521 -3.51 -11.66 -25.56
C ILE A 521 -4.57 -12.03 -24.52
N MET A 522 -5.64 -11.25 -24.41
CA MET A 522 -6.70 -11.49 -23.44
C MET A 522 -7.42 -12.82 -23.67
N GLU A 523 -7.63 -13.25 -24.91
CA GLU A 523 -8.19 -14.58 -25.20
C GLU A 523 -7.38 -15.69 -24.51
N GLN A 524 -6.06 -15.61 -24.56
CA GLN A 524 -5.18 -16.56 -23.88
C GLN A 524 -5.25 -16.42 -22.36
N VAL A 525 -5.23 -15.18 -21.85
CA VAL A 525 -5.33 -14.89 -20.41
C VAL A 525 -6.63 -15.48 -19.85
N TRP A 526 -7.78 -15.23 -20.47
CA TRP A 526 -9.08 -15.77 -20.03
C TRP A 526 -9.13 -17.30 -20.03
N LYS A 527 -8.48 -17.94 -21.02
CA LYS A 527 -8.54 -19.38 -21.22
C LYS A 527 -7.58 -20.15 -20.29
N GLU A 528 -6.39 -19.61 -20.09
CA GLU A 528 -5.28 -20.31 -19.41
C GLU A 528 -5.06 -19.87 -17.96
N THR A 529 -5.61 -18.71 -17.54
CA THR A 529 -5.54 -18.30 -16.13
C THR A 529 -6.37 -19.25 -15.25
N ARG A 530 -5.74 -19.70 -14.16
CA ARG A 530 -6.41 -20.48 -13.12
C ARG A 530 -7.34 -19.57 -12.33
N THR A 531 -8.58 -20.01 -12.15
CA THR A 531 -9.61 -19.18 -11.51
C THR A 531 -10.12 -19.82 -10.22
N VAL A 532 -10.42 -18.98 -9.24
CA VAL A 532 -10.93 -19.43 -7.93
C VAL A 532 -12.26 -20.16 -8.08
N GLY A 533 -13.18 -19.65 -8.90
CA GLY A 533 -14.48 -20.32 -9.17
C GLY A 533 -14.38 -21.70 -9.84
N ASN A 534 -13.23 -22.00 -10.47
CA ASN A 534 -12.91 -23.28 -11.08
C ASN A 534 -11.99 -24.15 -10.19
N CYS A 535 -11.91 -23.87 -8.89
CA CYS A 535 -11.15 -24.67 -7.93
C CYS A 535 -9.64 -24.77 -8.29
N GLY A 536 -9.08 -23.70 -8.87
CA GLY A 536 -7.67 -23.64 -9.27
C GLY A 536 -7.35 -24.25 -10.64
N TYR A 537 -8.34 -24.74 -11.39
CA TYR A 537 -8.17 -25.14 -12.78
C TYR A 537 -8.30 -23.94 -13.72
N ASN A 538 -7.61 -24.02 -14.87
CA ASN A 538 -7.91 -23.17 -16.01
C ASN A 538 -8.91 -23.83 -16.96
N ARG A 539 -9.40 -23.09 -17.96
CA ARG A 539 -10.44 -23.59 -18.86
C ARG A 539 -9.95 -24.74 -19.74
N VAL A 540 -8.70 -24.68 -20.19
CA VAL A 540 -8.08 -25.73 -21.02
C VAL A 540 -8.09 -27.08 -20.28
N GLU A 541 -7.70 -27.08 -19.00
CA GLU A 541 -7.67 -28.27 -18.16
C GLU A 541 -9.08 -28.84 -17.92
N LEU A 542 -10.07 -27.98 -17.67
CA LEU A 542 -11.46 -28.40 -17.48
C LEU A 542 -12.08 -28.97 -18.77
N ASP A 543 -11.85 -28.31 -19.90
CA ASP A 543 -12.31 -28.78 -21.21
C ASP A 543 -11.65 -30.13 -21.55
N ALA A 544 -10.36 -30.32 -21.22
CA ALA A 544 -9.67 -31.59 -21.39
C ALA A 544 -10.24 -32.71 -20.47
N LYS A 545 -10.62 -32.38 -19.23
CA LYS A 545 -11.28 -33.34 -18.31
C LYS A 545 -12.67 -33.77 -18.78
N THR A 546 -13.40 -32.87 -19.43
CA THR A 546 -14.78 -33.10 -19.88
C THR A 546 -14.87 -33.58 -21.33
N ALA A 547 -13.78 -33.49 -22.09
CA ALA A 547 -13.67 -34.02 -23.43
C ALA A 547 -14.04 -35.51 -23.42
N ARG A 548 -15.08 -35.87 -24.18
CA ARG A 548 -15.45 -37.26 -24.39
C ARG A 548 -14.25 -37.97 -25.00
N ILE A 549 -13.65 -38.88 -24.24
CA ILE A 549 -12.61 -39.76 -24.77
C ILE A 549 -13.25 -40.53 -25.93
N ASP A 550 -12.67 -40.37 -27.13
CA ASP A 550 -13.11 -41.12 -28.30
C ASP A 550 -13.20 -42.61 -27.93
N PRO A 551 -14.38 -43.24 -28.05
CA PRO A 551 -14.58 -44.66 -27.78
C PRO A 551 -13.52 -45.55 -28.46
N ASP A 552 -12.97 -45.10 -29.58
CA ASP A 552 -11.99 -45.82 -30.38
C ASP A 552 -10.51 -45.43 -30.13
N ALA A 553 -10.23 -44.40 -29.33
CA ALA A 553 -8.87 -44.04 -28.95
C ALA A 553 -8.22 -45.07 -28.00
N PRO A 554 -6.88 -45.17 -27.96
CA PRO A 554 -6.16 -45.97 -26.96
C PRO A 554 -6.57 -45.56 -25.53
N CYS A 555 -6.82 -46.54 -24.67
CA CYS A 555 -7.31 -46.31 -23.32
C CYS A 555 -6.22 -45.66 -22.44
N PRO A 556 -6.51 -44.56 -21.73
CA PRO A 556 -5.51 -43.80 -20.98
C PRO A 556 -4.88 -44.55 -19.79
N CYS A 557 -5.44 -45.68 -19.37
CA CYS A 557 -4.86 -46.54 -18.33
C CYS A 557 -3.66 -47.39 -18.80
N GLY A 558 -3.23 -47.27 -20.06
CA GLY A 558 -2.08 -48.00 -20.59
C GLY A 558 -2.33 -49.49 -20.89
N SER A 559 -3.59 -49.95 -20.87
CA SER A 559 -3.94 -51.36 -21.07
C SER A 559 -3.74 -51.89 -22.50
N GLY A 560 -3.35 -51.06 -23.46
CA GLY A 560 -3.23 -51.39 -24.88
C GLY A 560 -4.58 -51.62 -25.60
N LYS A 561 -5.72 -51.44 -24.92
CA LYS A 561 -7.07 -51.58 -25.49
C LYS A 561 -7.65 -50.23 -25.90
N ARG A 562 -8.70 -50.22 -26.73
CA ARG A 562 -9.49 -49.00 -27.02
C ARG A 562 -10.33 -48.60 -25.80
N TYR A 563 -10.61 -47.31 -25.62
CA TYR A 563 -11.33 -46.79 -24.45
C TYR A 563 -12.67 -47.51 -24.21
N ARG A 564 -13.48 -47.73 -25.26
CA ARG A 564 -14.76 -48.47 -25.18
C ARG A 564 -14.64 -49.94 -24.77
N GLN A 565 -13.44 -50.50 -24.84
CA GLN A 565 -13.15 -51.90 -24.49
C GLN A 565 -12.46 -52.04 -23.12
N CYS A 566 -12.25 -50.93 -22.41
CA CYS A 566 -11.60 -50.88 -21.11
C CYS A 566 -12.36 -49.89 -20.19
N CYS A 567 -11.77 -48.76 -19.80
CA CYS A 567 -12.35 -47.81 -18.85
C CYS A 567 -13.68 -47.17 -19.30
N GLY A 568 -14.00 -47.23 -20.60
CA GLY A 568 -15.27 -46.77 -21.17
C GLY A 568 -16.36 -47.83 -21.24
N ARG A 569 -16.14 -49.06 -20.74
CA ARG A 569 -17.21 -50.05 -20.57
C ARG A 569 -18.04 -49.66 -19.34
N LYS A 570 -19.25 -49.16 -19.58
CA LYS A 570 -20.29 -49.11 -18.54
C LYS A 570 -20.79 -50.52 -18.22
#